data_AF-A0A660LUK4-F1
#
_entry.id   AF-A0A660LUK4-F1
#
_cell.length_a   1.000
_cell.length_b   1.000
_cell.length_c   1.000
_cell.angle_alpha   90.00
_cell.angle_beta   90.00
_cell.angle_gamma   90.00
#
_symmetry.space_group_name_H-M   'P 1'
#
loop_
_entity.id
_entity.type
_entity.pdbx_description
1 polymer ?
#
loop_
_entity_poly.entity_id
_entity_poly.type
_entity_poly.pdbx_seq_one_letter_code
_entity_poly.pdbx_strand_id
1 'polypeptide(L)'
;MGKIAFYDKKFGEYEIEKFQNLQNFYLIKDDHCCDIVNDEIERFKFSDCEIEFLQLVDVASRHKKLFENIKIQDDIVRSIKILIKGYDQSLDKFDFDPGILNLNTPYKYAISQDFFEMTIFLEEKPSVVTKFLSSIDYKIHKNGESRHVEFFINNKKIYERII
;
A
#
# COMPACT_ATOMS: atom_id res chain seq x y z
N MET A 1 33.58 8.18 13.92
CA MET A 1 33.03 6.84 14.22
C MET A 1 31.52 7.01 14.13
N GLY A 2 30.89 6.46 13.10
CA GLY A 2 29.46 6.69 12.83
C GLY A 2 28.53 6.11 13.89
N LYS A 3 27.36 6.72 14.09
CA LYS A 3 26.33 6.18 15.00
C LYS A 3 25.66 4.97 14.33
N ILE A 4 25.43 3.92 15.12
CA ILE A 4 24.78 2.69 14.69
C ILE A 4 23.55 2.47 15.58
N ALA A 5 22.39 2.22 14.98
CA ALA A 5 21.19 1.79 15.68
C ALA A 5 21.06 0.27 15.64
N PHE A 6 20.56 -0.32 16.72
CA PHE A 6 20.41 -1.77 16.88
C PHE A 6 18.96 -2.15 17.07
N TYR A 7 18.52 -3.14 16.29
CA TYR A 7 17.19 -3.71 16.28
C TYR A 7 17.29 -5.22 16.51
N ASP A 8 16.43 -5.74 17.37
CA ASP A 8 16.45 -7.13 17.83
C ASP A 8 15.76 -8.11 16.87
N LYS A 9 14.86 -7.62 16.01
CA LYS A 9 14.14 -8.43 15.03
C LYS A 9 14.76 -8.32 13.64
N LYS A 10 14.23 -9.11 12.69
CA LYS A 10 14.66 -9.07 11.29
C LYS A 10 14.20 -7.79 10.62
N PHE A 11 14.92 -7.35 9.59
CA PHE A 11 14.57 -6.13 8.87
C PHE A 11 13.13 -6.11 8.34
N GLY A 12 12.67 -7.24 7.76
CA GLY A 12 11.32 -7.35 7.20
C GLY A 12 10.18 -7.40 8.24
N GLU A 13 10.50 -7.40 9.53
CA GLU A 13 9.52 -7.36 10.63
C GLU A 13 9.20 -5.93 11.08
N TYR A 14 9.93 -4.92 10.59
CA TYR A 14 9.66 -3.51 10.84
C TYR A 14 8.97 -2.84 9.66
N GLU A 15 8.02 -1.96 9.96
CA GLU A 15 7.51 -0.97 9.02
C GLU A 15 8.41 0.27 9.04
N ILE A 16 8.84 0.70 7.85
CA ILE A 16 9.68 1.89 7.68
C ILE A 16 8.90 2.93 6.89
N GLU A 17 8.71 4.11 7.47
CA GLU A 17 7.92 5.18 6.88
C GLU A 17 8.68 6.50 6.95
N LYS A 18 8.50 7.37 5.96
CA LYS A 18 9.02 8.74 6.03
C LYS A 18 8.20 9.57 7.02
N PHE A 19 8.86 10.26 7.95
CA PHE A 19 8.19 11.18 8.86
C PHE A 19 7.70 12.40 8.09
N GLN A 20 6.38 12.66 8.11
CA GLN A 20 5.77 13.61 7.17
C GLN A 20 6.13 15.07 7.45
N ASN A 21 6.48 15.41 8.71
CA ASN A 21 6.63 16.80 9.15
C ASN A 21 8.08 17.26 9.31
N LEU A 22 9.07 16.38 9.14
CA LEU A 22 10.48 16.71 9.32
C LEU A 22 11.32 16.14 8.18
N GLN A 23 12.16 16.99 7.59
CA GLN A 23 13.07 16.60 6.52
C GLN A 23 14.13 15.65 7.07
N ASN A 24 14.40 14.54 6.37
CA ASN A 24 15.36 13.50 6.74
C ASN A 24 15.02 12.70 8.01
N PHE A 25 13.77 12.74 8.49
CA PHE A 25 13.33 11.87 9.58
C PHE A 25 12.48 10.71 9.06
N TYR A 26 12.67 9.55 9.68
CA TYR A 26 12.00 8.29 9.34
C TYR A 26 11.53 7.59 10.61
N LEU A 27 10.46 6.83 10.48
CA LEU A 27 9.95 5.94 11.50
C LEU A 27 10.40 4.52 11.19
N ILE A 28 10.91 3.83 12.20
CA ILE A 28 11.07 2.38 12.20
C ILE A 28 10.17 1.87 13.32
N LYS A 29 9.13 1.11 12.97
CA LYS A 29 8.14 0.65 13.94
C LYS A 29 7.79 -0.81 13.76
N ASP A 30 7.47 -1.47 14.85
CA ASP A 30 6.80 -2.76 14.87
C ASP A 30 5.55 -2.67 15.77
N ASP A 31 4.96 -3.80 16.16
CA ASP A 31 3.79 -3.81 17.03
C ASP A 31 4.05 -3.24 18.45
N HIS A 32 5.30 -3.06 18.87
CA HIS A 32 5.70 -2.77 20.27
C HIS A 32 6.62 -1.56 20.42
N CYS A 33 7.29 -1.14 19.35
CA CYS A 33 8.31 -0.09 19.31
C CYS A 33 8.05 0.86 18.14
N CYS A 34 8.36 2.13 18.32
CA CYS A 34 8.27 3.15 17.29
C CYS A 34 9.40 4.16 17.51
N ASP A 35 10.45 4.04 16.70
CA ASP A 35 11.63 4.89 16.77
C ASP A 35 11.61 5.95 15.67
N ILE A 36 12.03 7.16 16.03
CA ILE A 36 12.27 8.25 15.07
C ILE A 36 13.78 8.35 14.85
N VAL A 37 14.20 8.20 13.59
CA VAL A 37 15.62 8.20 13.18
C VAL A 37 15.87 9.22 12.09
N ASN A 38 17.12 9.68 11.96
CA ASN A 38 17.56 10.62 10.93
C ASN A 38 18.96 10.27 10.40
N ASP A 39 19.50 11.14 9.56
CA ASP A 39 20.80 11.00 8.89
C ASP A 39 22.01 11.08 9.85
N GLU A 40 21.79 11.31 11.15
CA GLU A 40 22.84 11.14 12.16
C GLU A 40 23.20 9.67 12.40
N ILE A 41 22.29 8.74 12.06
CA ILE A 41 22.51 7.29 12.17
C ILE A 41 22.97 6.78 10.80
N GLU A 42 24.23 6.40 10.70
CA GLU A 42 24.81 5.95 9.43
C GLU A 42 24.36 4.54 9.06
N ARG A 43 24.21 3.66 10.07
CA ARG A 43 23.95 2.23 9.88
C ARG A 43 22.92 1.69 10.86
N PHE A 44 22.09 0.77 10.36
CA PHE A 44 20.99 0.15 11.08
C PHE A 44 21.23 -1.35 11.07
N LYS A 45 21.47 -1.93 12.24
CA LYS A 45 21.76 -3.35 12.39
C LYS A 45 20.54 -4.08 12.93
N PHE A 46 20.02 -4.98 12.12
CA PHE A 46 18.93 -5.90 12.42
C PHE A 46 19.51 -7.28 12.76
N SER A 47 18.67 -8.22 13.21
CA SER A 47 19.15 -9.56 13.57
C SER A 47 19.65 -10.37 12.37
N ASP A 48 19.18 -10.07 11.15
CA ASP A 48 19.50 -10.78 9.92
C ASP A 48 20.36 -9.98 8.92
N CYS A 49 20.43 -8.65 9.04
CA CYS A 49 21.22 -7.81 8.14
C CYS A 49 21.67 -6.49 8.76
N GLU A 50 22.50 -5.76 8.02
CA GLU A 50 22.88 -4.37 8.29
C GLU A 50 22.59 -3.56 7.03
N ILE A 51 21.98 -2.38 7.19
CA ILE A 51 21.70 -1.46 6.09
C ILE A 51 22.19 -0.06 6.41
N GLU A 52 22.42 0.73 5.36
CA GLU A 52 22.79 2.15 5.46
C GLU A 52 21.55 3.05 5.45
N PHE A 53 21.70 4.29 5.92
CA PHE A 53 20.62 5.29 5.93
C PHE A 53 19.97 5.47 4.54
N LEU A 54 20.76 5.54 3.47
CA LEU A 54 20.21 5.69 2.11
C LEU A 54 19.32 4.50 1.70
N GLN A 55 19.66 3.29 2.11
CA GLN A 55 18.83 2.11 1.85
C GLN A 55 17.52 2.16 2.64
N LEU A 56 17.55 2.70 3.86
CA LEU A 56 16.35 2.95 4.66
C LEU A 56 15.45 4.00 4.00
N VAL A 57 16.03 5.09 3.50
CA VAL A 57 15.31 6.12 2.73
C VAL A 57 14.62 5.51 1.51
N ASP A 58 15.33 4.68 0.75
CA ASP A 58 14.80 3.99 -0.41
C ASP A 58 13.63 3.08 -0.03
N VAL A 59 13.72 2.35 1.08
CA VAL A 59 12.63 1.48 1.55
C VAL A 59 11.43 2.30 2.01
N ALA A 60 11.65 3.37 2.77
CA ALA A 60 10.60 4.29 3.20
C ALA A 60 9.90 5.01 2.02
N SER A 61 10.60 5.16 0.90
CA SER A 61 10.07 5.73 -0.34
C SER A 61 9.20 4.75 -1.13
N ARG A 62 9.34 3.44 -0.88
CA ARG A 62 8.48 2.42 -1.49
C ARG A 62 7.14 2.45 -0.78
N HIS A 63 6.13 2.97 -1.46
CA HIS A 63 4.77 2.94 -0.95
C HIS A 63 4.33 1.49 -0.66
N LYS A 64 3.94 1.22 0.59
CA LYS A 64 3.31 -0.05 0.98
C LYS A 64 2.10 -0.26 0.06
N LYS A 65 2.00 -1.42 -0.58
CA LYS A 65 0.95 -1.63 -1.57
C LYS A 65 -0.40 -1.65 -0.87
N LEU A 66 -1.39 -1.05 -1.52
CA LEU A 66 -2.74 -0.97 -0.97
C LEU A 66 -3.33 -2.36 -0.72
N PHE A 67 -3.03 -3.28 -1.63
CA PHE A 67 -3.53 -4.65 -1.65
C PHE A 67 -2.35 -5.63 -1.57
N GLU A 68 -1.99 -6.02 -0.34
CA GLU A 68 -0.95 -7.02 -0.08
C GLU A 68 -1.59 -8.32 0.42
N ASN A 69 -1.04 -9.47 0.01
CA ASN A 69 -1.44 -10.81 0.48
C ASN A 69 -2.92 -11.19 0.28
N ILE A 70 -3.61 -10.61 -0.72
CA ILE A 70 -5.00 -10.97 -1.04
C ILE A 70 -5.06 -12.39 -1.58
N LYS A 71 -5.85 -13.25 -0.91
CA LYS A 71 -6.16 -14.61 -1.36
C LYS A 71 -7.50 -14.63 -2.09
N ILE A 72 -7.48 -15.00 -3.36
CA ILE A 72 -8.67 -15.19 -4.19
C ILE A 72 -8.93 -16.69 -4.27
N GLN A 73 -10.11 -17.13 -3.83
CA GLN A 73 -10.48 -18.55 -3.78
C GLN A 73 -11.22 -19.03 -5.03
N ASP A 74 -11.84 -18.11 -5.77
CA ASP A 74 -12.55 -18.43 -7.01
C ASP A 74 -11.57 -18.88 -8.11
N ASP A 75 -11.90 -19.95 -8.84
CA ASP A 75 -11.08 -20.41 -9.98
C ASP A 75 -11.03 -19.39 -11.12
N ILE A 76 -12.10 -18.61 -11.28
CA ILE A 76 -12.25 -17.56 -12.29
C ILE A 76 -12.86 -16.32 -11.63
N VAL A 77 -12.24 -15.17 -11.90
CA VAL A 77 -12.74 -13.86 -11.49
C VAL A 77 -13.55 -13.26 -12.64
N ARG A 78 -14.84 -13.04 -12.38
CA ARG A 78 -15.82 -12.46 -13.31
C ARG A 78 -16.09 -10.99 -13.06
N SER A 79 -15.92 -10.55 -11.82
CA SER A 79 -16.02 -9.14 -11.47
C SER A 79 -15.05 -8.76 -10.36
N ILE A 80 -14.52 -7.55 -10.49
CA ILE A 80 -13.75 -6.86 -9.46
C ILE A 80 -14.53 -5.60 -9.09
N LYS A 81 -14.69 -5.33 -7.80
CA LYS A 81 -15.16 -4.03 -7.31
C LYS A 81 -14.23 -3.49 -6.23
N ILE A 82 -13.81 -2.24 -6.39
CA ILE A 82 -13.05 -1.46 -5.40
C ILE A 82 -13.94 -0.30 -4.96
N LEU A 83 -14.13 -0.16 -3.65
CA LEU A 83 -14.85 0.96 -3.04
C LEU A 83 -13.94 1.64 -2.03
N ILE A 84 -13.79 2.95 -2.14
CA ILE A 84 -13.04 3.78 -1.20
C ILE A 84 -14.00 4.82 -0.67
N LYS A 85 -14.41 4.69 0.59
CA LYS A 85 -15.23 5.71 1.29
C LYS A 85 -14.31 6.76 1.91
N GLY A 86 -14.79 8.00 1.92
CA GLY A 86 -14.03 9.19 2.28
C GLY A 86 -13.12 9.68 1.16
N TYR A 87 -13.15 9.12 -0.05
CA TYR A 87 -12.22 9.52 -1.13
C TYR A 87 -12.36 11.01 -1.47
N ASP A 88 -11.27 11.77 -1.38
CA ASP A 88 -11.23 13.18 -1.75
C ASP A 88 -10.68 13.33 -3.16
N GLN A 89 -11.55 13.66 -4.12
CA GLN A 89 -11.15 13.80 -5.52
C GLN A 89 -10.07 14.87 -5.77
N SER A 90 -9.95 15.87 -4.89
CA SER A 90 -8.97 16.96 -5.05
C SER A 90 -7.59 16.60 -4.50
N LEU A 91 -7.52 15.69 -3.53
CA LEU A 91 -6.29 15.36 -2.80
C LEU A 91 -5.78 13.94 -3.06
N ASP A 92 -6.69 12.99 -3.23
CA ASP A 92 -6.36 11.57 -3.37
C ASP A 92 -6.07 11.23 -4.83
N LYS A 93 -5.11 10.33 -5.05
CA LYS A 93 -4.77 9.79 -6.37
C LYS A 93 -4.79 8.27 -6.34
N PHE A 94 -5.57 7.69 -7.25
CA PHE A 94 -5.71 6.25 -7.41
C PHE A 94 -5.29 5.86 -8.83
N ASP A 95 -4.07 5.32 -8.95
CA ASP A 95 -3.45 4.93 -10.22
C ASP A 95 -3.36 3.40 -10.34
N PHE A 96 -3.55 2.87 -11.55
CA PHE A 96 -3.44 1.43 -11.85
C PHE A 96 -3.18 1.18 -13.33
N ASP A 97 -2.70 -0.02 -13.67
CA ASP A 97 -2.45 -0.43 -15.07
C ASP A 97 -3.58 -1.33 -15.58
N PRO A 98 -4.53 -0.82 -16.39
CA PRO A 98 -5.60 -1.62 -16.96
C PRO A 98 -5.11 -2.61 -18.02
N GLY A 99 -3.92 -2.43 -18.59
CA GLY A 99 -3.34 -3.31 -19.62
C GLY A 99 -2.96 -4.70 -19.10
N ILE A 100 -2.95 -4.89 -17.78
CA ILE A 100 -2.76 -6.19 -17.15
C ILE A 100 -3.98 -7.10 -17.33
N LEU A 101 -5.18 -6.50 -17.41
CA LEU A 101 -6.44 -7.22 -17.53
C LEU A 101 -6.82 -7.35 -19.01
N ASN A 102 -7.32 -8.53 -19.41
CA ASN A 102 -7.97 -8.68 -20.71
C ASN A 102 -9.40 -8.13 -20.63
N LEU A 103 -9.53 -6.82 -20.81
CA LEU A 103 -10.80 -6.13 -20.72
C LEU A 103 -11.61 -6.34 -22.00
N ASN A 104 -12.54 -7.29 -21.96
CA ASN A 104 -13.54 -7.48 -23.02
C ASN A 104 -14.53 -6.31 -23.12
N THR A 105 -14.66 -5.52 -22.04
CA THR A 105 -15.54 -4.34 -21.95
C THR A 105 -14.86 -3.20 -21.19
N PRO A 106 -15.19 -1.92 -21.47
CA PRO A 106 -14.70 -0.79 -20.68
C PRO A 106 -15.07 -0.94 -19.19
N TYR A 107 -14.12 -0.62 -18.30
CA TYR A 107 -14.42 -0.56 -16.86
C TYR A 107 -15.28 0.66 -16.54
N LYS A 108 -16.13 0.54 -15.51
CA LYS A 108 -16.96 1.66 -15.03
C LYS A 108 -16.41 2.16 -13.71
N TYR A 109 -16.27 3.47 -13.60
CA TYR A 109 -15.92 4.11 -12.34
C TYR A 109 -16.88 5.26 -12.05
N ALA A 110 -17.11 5.51 -10.76
CA ALA A 110 -17.89 6.61 -10.24
C ALA A 110 -17.07 7.29 -9.14
N ILE A 111 -16.95 8.61 -9.24
CA ILE A 111 -16.30 9.45 -8.23
C ILE A 111 -17.34 10.43 -7.74
N SER A 112 -17.47 10.59 -6.43
CA SER A 112 -18.26 11.63 -5.79
C SER A 112 -17.45 12.31 -4.69
N GLN A 113 -18.05 13.29 -4.01
CA GLN A 113 -17.40 14.06 -2.94
C GLN A 113 -16.85 13.22 -1.79
N ASP A 114 -17.38 12.00 -1.56
CA ASP A 114 -16.98 11.16 -0.42
C ASP A 114 -16.73 9.69 -0.81
N PHE A 115 -16.72 9.34 -2.10
CA PHE A 115 -16.37 7.97 -2.49
C PHE A 115 -15.79 7.87 -3.89
N PHE A 116 -14.92 6.87 -4.03
CA PHE A 116 -14.51 6.31 -5.30
C PHE A 116 -15.03 4.87 -5.39
N GLU A 117 -15.73 4.56 -6.48
CA GLU A 117 -16.17 3.20 -6.78
C GLU A 117 -15.71 2.83 -8.19
N MET A 118 -15.03 1.69 -8.31
CA MET A 118 -14.68 1.11 -9.60
C MET A 118 -15.20 -0.31 -9.67
N THR A 119 -15.90 -0.63 -10.76
CA THR A 119 -16.36 -1.98 -11.07
C THR A 119 -15.84 -2.39 -12.45
N ILE A 120 -15.17 -3.54 -12.48
CA ILE A 120 -14.61 -4.14 -13.69
C ILE A 120 -15.27 -5.49 -13.90
N PHE A 121 -15.76 -5.74 -15.11
CA PHE A 121 -16.20 -7.07 -15.55
C PHE A 121 -15.10 -7.66 -16.43
N LEU A 122 -14.71 -8.89 -16.13
CA LEU A 122 -13.58 -9.57 -16.75
C LEU A 122 -13.80 -11.09 -16.70
N GLU A 123 -12.88 -11.86 -17.26
CA GLU A 123 -12.86 -13.31 -17.09
C GLU A 123 -11.39 -13.75 -16.97
N GLU A 124 -10.84 -13.63 -15.77
CA GLU A 124 -9.41 -13.84 -15.52
C GLU A 124 -9.13 -14.87 -14.44
N LYS A 125 -7.92 -15.45 -14.50
CA LYS A 125 -7.40 -16.28 -13.42
C LYS A 125 -7.01 -15.40 -12.22
N PRO A 126 -7.13 -15.90 -10.98
CA PRO A 126 -6.66 -15.23 -9.76
C PRO A 126 -5.27 -14.61 -9.88
N SER A 127 -4.31 -15.31 -10.49
CA SER A 127 -2.93 -14.82 -10.68
C SER A 127 -2.83 -13.50 -11.44
N VAL A 128 -3.67 -13.32 -12.46
CA VAL A 128 -3.69 -12.10 -13.28
C VAL A 128 -4.29 -10.96 -12.46
N VAL A 129 -5.36 -11.24 -11.71
CA VAL A 129 -5.99 -10.27 -10.82
C VAL A 129 -5.05 -9.84 -9.70
N THR A 130 -4.32 -10.76 -9.07
CA THR A 130 -3.29 -10.41 -8.07
C THR A 130 -2.20 -9.51 -8.67
N LYS A 131 -1.78 -9.77 -9.92
CA LYS A 131 -0.83 -8.91 -10.63
C LYS A 131 -1.42 -7.52 -10.88
N PHE A 132 -2.68 -7.43 -11.30
CA PHE A 132 -3.38 -6.15 -11.44
C PHE A 132 -3.43 -5.38 -10.11
N LEU A 133 -3.80 -6.04 -9.01
CA LEU A 133 -3.84 -5.42 -7.68
C LEU A 133 -2.47 -4.90 -7.24
N SER A 134 -1.39 -5.60 -7.59
CA SER A 134 -0.03 -5.13 -7.32
C SER A 134 0.36 -3.88 -8.13
N SER A 135 -0.33 -3.58 -9.23
CA SER A 135 -0.11 -2.36 -10.00
C SER A 135 -0.72 -1.12 -9.34
N ILE A 136 -1.68 -1.31 -8.43
CA ILE A 136 -2.40 -0.21 -7.82
C ILE A 136 -1.46 0.60 -6.93
N ASP A 137 -1.48 1.91 -7.13
CA ASP A 137 -0.83 2.92 -6.31
C ASP A 137 -1.89 3.89 -5.80
N TYR A 138 -2.07 3.94 -4.49
CA TYR A 138 -3.05 4.81 -3.86
C TYR A 138 -2.35 5.80 -2.93
N LYS A 139 -2.42 7.07 -3.30
CA LYS A 139 -1.82 8.18 -2.56
C LYS A 139 -2.92 8.95 -1.87
N ILE A 140 -2.87 8.94 -0.54
CA ILE A 140 -3.79 9.66 0.34
C ILE A 140 -3.07 10.89 0.87
N HIS A 141 -3.73 12.04 0.82
CA HIS A 141 -3.27 13.20 1.58
C HIS A 141 -3.83 13.11 3.01
N LYS A 142 -2.96 12.97 4.01
CA LYS A 142 -3.40 12.86 5.41
C LYS A 142 -3.89 14.22 5.92
N ASN A 143 -5.19 14.48 5.80
CA ASN A 143 -5.89 15.64 6.36
C ASN A 143 -6.53 15.33 7.75
N GLY A 144 -6.29 14.14 8.31
CA GLY A 144 -6.90 13.67 9.56
C GLY A 144 -8.14 12.81 9.36
N GLU A 145 -8.63 12.68 8.13
CA GLU A 145 -9.75 11.79 7.79
C GLU A 145 -9.25 10.40 7.36
N SER A 146 -10.03 9.38 7.69
CA SER A 146 -9.75 8.00 7.29
C SER A 146 -10.39 7.64 5.96
N ARG A 147 -9.74 6.75 5.20
CA ARG A 147 -10.27 6.15 3.98
C ARG A 147 -10.61 4.69 4.26
N HIS A 148 -11.86 4.31 4.00
CA HIS A 148 -12.30 2.92 4.15
C HIS A 148 -12.27 2.25 2.78
N VAL A 149 -11.29 1.36 2.60
CA VAL A 149 -11.07 0.64 1.34
C VAL A 149 -11.68 -0.74 1.46
N GLU A 150 -12.59 -1.06 0.56
CA GLU A 150 -13.24 -2.36 0.43
C GLU A 150 -12.97 -2.94 -0.96
N PHE A 151 -12.69 -4.24 -1.01
CA PHE A 151 -12.45 -4.97 -2.25
C PHE A 151 -13.33 -6.21 -2.35
N PHE A 152 -13.93 -6.39 -3.53
CA PHE A 152 -14.84 -7.47 -3.81
C PHE A 152 -14.41 -8.22 -5.07
N ILE A 153 -14.54 -9.55 -5.00
CA ILE A 153 -14.40 -10.48 -6.13
C ILE A 153 -15.72 -11.21 -6.29
N ASN A 154 -16.26 -11.27 -7.51
CA ASN A 154 -17.52 -11.97 -7.79
C ASN A 154 -18.65 -11.56 -6.84
N ASN A 155 -18.71 -10.26 -6.52
CA ASN A 155 -19.63 -9.62 -5.56
C ASN A 155 -19.49 -10.06 -4.09
N LYS A 156 -18.43 -10.79 -3.72
CA LYS A 156 -18.09 -11.12 -2.34
C LYS A 156 -16.99 -10.20 -1.83
N LYS A 157 -17.19 -9.57 -0.67
CA LYS A 157 -16.14 -8.79 -0.01
C LYS A 157 -15.04 -9.74 0.45
N ILE A 158 -13.80 -9.49 0.03
CA ILE A 158 -12.66 -10.34 0.41
C ILE A 158 -11.56 -9.56 1.15
N TYR A 159 -11.63 -8.23 1.14
CA TYR A 159 -10.67 -7.39 1.84
C TYR A 159 -11.31 -6.07 2.28
N GLU A 160 -10.87 -5.60 3.44
CA GLU A 160 -11.27 -4.34 4.05
C GLU A 160 -10.08 -3.77 4.82
N ARG A 161 -9.81 -2.48 4.64
CA ARG A 161 -8.77 -1.76 5.38
C ARG A 161 -9.18 -0.31 5.59
N ILE A 162 -8.85 0.21 6.77
CA ILE A 162 -8.96 1.63 7.10
C ILE A 162 -7.53 2.21 7.01
N ILE A 163 -7.37 3.32 6.30
CA ILE A 163 -6.09 3.99 6.05
C ILE A 163 -6.20 5.46 6.44
#